data_AF-A0A094EGM0-F1
#
_entry.id   AF-A0A094EGM0-F1
#
_cell.length_a   1.000
_cell.length_b   1.000
_cell.length_c   1.000
_cell.angle_alpha   90.00
_cell.angle_beta   90.00
_cell.angle_gamma   90.00
#
_symmetry.space_group_name_H-M   'P 1'
#
loop_
_entity.id
_entity.type
_entity.pdbx_description
1 polymer ?
#
loop_
_entity_poly.entity_id
_entity_poly.type
_entity_poly.pdbx_seq_one_letter_code
_entity_poly.pdbx_strand_id
1 'polypeptide(L)'
;EGIACTVFEAEPSASHYRAAEWGMSIQWGIPLLRQCLPEALFDRLQSAANDPYFTPPDPGVLPTLNGKTGELLKEIPLLRMFRVSRRKFRSLCAEGISVEYGKSLKDVVYDDDKDTVTAVFTDSSQAVGSLLRAIFSGELMRKV
;
A
#
# COMPACT_ATOMS: atom_id res chain seq x y z
N GLU A 1 5.16 -19.29 -13.35
CA GLU A 1 4.29 -18.42 -14.17
C GLU A 1 3.51 -17.51 -13.23
N GLY A 2 3.20 -16.27 -13.66
CA GLY A 2 2.46 -15.30 -12.85
C GLY A 2 0.95 -15.36 -13.11
N ILE A 3 0.15 -14.93 -12.15
CA ILE A 3 -1.31 -14.75 -12.33
C ILE A 3 -1.52 -13.39 -12.99
N ALA A 4 -2.18 -13.36 -14.16
CA ALA A 4 -2.56 -12.09 -14.79
C ALA A 4 -3.52 -11.33 -13.87
N CYS A 5 -3.18 -10.08 -13.52
CA CYS A 5 -3.99 -9.25 -12.64
C CYS A 5 -4.01 -7.79 -13.13
N THR A 6 -5.16 -7.14 -12.91
CA THR A 6 -5.35 -5.70 -13.10
C THR A 6 -5.92 -5.13 -11.82
N VAL A 7 -5.36 -4.03 -11.34
CA VAL A 7 -5.84 -3.30 -10.17
C VAL A 7 -6.73 -2.16 -10.64
N PHE A 8 -7.90 -2.02 -10.04
CA PHE A 8 -8.81 -0.89 -10.28
C PHE A 8 -8.81 -0.01 -9.03
N GLU A 9 -8.53 1.29 -9.20
CA GLU A 9 -8.41 2.25 -8.11
C GLU A 9 -9.30 3.46 -8.36
N ALA A 10 -10.04 3.90 -7.34
CA ALA A 10 -10.95 5.03 -7.43
C ALA A 10 -10.20 6.37 -7.51
N GLU A 11 -9.01 6.46 -6.91
CA GLU A 11 -8.15 7.64 -7.03
C GLU A 11 -7.70 7.90 -8.48
N PRO A 12 -7.39 9.16 -8.83
CA PRO A 12 -6.96 9.49 -10.19
C PRO A 12 -5.52 9.08 -10.53
N SER A 13 -4.66 8.81 -9.53
CA SER A 13 -3.29 8.31 -9.75
C SER A 13 -2.62 7.78 -8.48
N ALA A 14 -1.53 7.01 -8.64
CA ALA A 14 -0.67 6.58 -7.52
C ALA A 14 -0.08 7.76 -6.73
N SER A 15 0.14 8.89 -7.39
CA SER A 15 0.72 10.10 -6.82
C SER A 15 -0.33 11.10 -6.36
N HIS A 16 -1.63 10.75 -6.39
CA HIS A 16 -2.68 11.64 -5.94
C HIS A 16 -2.51 11.99 -4.46
N TYR A 17 -2.52 13.29 -4.16
CA TYR A 17 -2.40 13.79 -2.80
C TYR A 17 -3.72 13.66 -2.05
N ARG A 18 -3.67 13.20 -0.79
CA ARG A 18 -4.83 13.18 0.10
C ARG A 18 -4.69 14.25 1.17
N ALA A 19 -5.79 14.89 1.56
CA ALA A 19 -5.80 15.69 2.78
C ALA A 19 -5.42 14.79 3.98
N ALA A 20 -4.65 15.33 4.92
CA ALA A 20 -4.03 14.57 6.01
C ALA A 20 -3.14 13.41 5.50
N GLU A 21 -2.24 13.67 4.55
CA GLU A 21 -1.20 12.70 4.21
C GLU A 21 -0.11 12.68 5.30
N TRP A 22 -0.01 11.56 6.02
CA TRP A 22 0.98 11.35 7.08
C TRP A 22 2.07 10.37 6.66
N GLY A 23 3.23 10.50 7.30
CA GLY A 23 4.31 9.53 7.19
C GLY A 23 3.95 8.23 7.91
N MET A 24 4.20 7.10 7.28
CA MET A 24 3.96 5.76 7.84
C MET A 24 5.28 5.08 8.19
N SER A 25 5.31 4.32 9.28
CA SER A 25 6.44 3.46 9.62
C SER A 25 6.22 2.03 9.13
N ILE A 26 7.21 1.48 8.42
CA ILE A 26 7.25 0.07 8.01
C ILE A 26 8.38 -0.60 8.78
N GLN A 27 8.05 -1.58 9.63
CA GLN A 27 9.00 -2.36 10.41
C GLN A 27 8.86 -3.85 10.10
N TRP A 28 7.86 -4.52 10.68
CA TRP A 28 7.61 -5.96 10.51
C TRP A 28 7.26 -6.36 9.08
N GLY A 29 6.79 -5.41 8.27
CA GLY A 29 6.47 -5.63 6.86
C GLY A 29 7.69 -5.67 5.94
N ILE A 30 8.88 -5.24 6.37
CA ILE A 30 10.05 -5.15 5.49
C ILE A 30 10.41 -6.51 4.85
N PRO A 31 10.48 -7.64 5.59
CA PRO A 31 10.77 -8.94 4.99
C PRO A 31 9.70 -9.40 4.00
N LEU A 32 8.43 -9.07 4.26
CA LEU A 32 7.31 -9.39 3.37
C LEU A 32 7.35 -8.56 2.09
N LEU A 33 7.70 -7.27 2.19
CA LEU A 33 7.88 -6.42 1.01
C LEU A 33 8.99 -6.94 0.09
N ARG A 34 10.08 -7.49 0.66
CA ARG A 34 11.15 -8.10 -0.13
C ARG A 34 10.68 -9.32 -0.93
N GLN A 35 9.69 -10.06 -0.41
CA GLN A 35 9.10 -11.21 -1.10
C GLN A 35 8.07 -10.81 -2.16
N CYS A 36 7.36 -9.69 -1.93
CA CYS A 36 6.28 -9.24 -2.82
C CYS A 36 6.75 -8.33 -3.96
N LEU A 37 7.78 -7.52 -3.73
CA LEU A 37 8.26 -6.54 -4.73
C LEU A 37 9.40 -7.14 -5.57
N PRO A 38 9.49 -6.77 -6.86
CA PRO A 38 10.72 -6.95 -7.64
C PRO A 38 11.92 -6.34 -6.91
N GLU A 39 13.07 -7.01 -6.99
CA GLU A 39 14.31 -6.61 -6.28
C GLU A 39 14.68 -5.14 -6.55
N ALA A 40 14.61 -4.70 -7.81
CA ALA A 40 14.89 -3.32 -8.19
C ALA A 40 13.96 -2.27 -7.54
N LEU A 41 12.71 -2.63 -7.23
CA LEU A 41 11.79 -1.74 -6.50
C LEU A 41 12.07 -1.78 -5.00
N PHE A 42 12.38 -2.95 -4.45
CA PHE A 42 12.73 -3.10 -3.05
C PHE A 42 13.99 -2.30 -2.68
N ASP A 43 15.02 -2.35 -3.53
CA ASP A 43 16.27 -1.60 -3.35
C ASP A 43 16.04 -0.07 -3.35
N ARG A 44 14.95 0.38 -3.97
CA ARG A 44 14.53 1.78 -4.01
C ARG A 44 13.60 2.17 -2.87
N LEU A 45 13.33 1.30 -1.89
CA LEU A 45 12.43 1.61 -0.77
C LEU A 45 12.81 2.91 -0.04
N GLN A 46 14.10 3.19 0.11
CA GLN A 46 14.61 4.43 0.72
C GLN A 46 14.18 5.70 -0.03
N SER A 47 13.94 5.64 -1.35
CA SER A 47 13.45 6.78 -2.12
C SER A 47 12.03 7.21 -1.71
N ALA A 48 11.25 6.29 -1.14
CA ALA A 48 9.92 6.57 -0.59
C ALA A 48 9.96 7.14 0.84
N ALA A 49 11.15 7.19 1.47
CA ALA A 49 11.30 7.73 2.81
C ALA A 49 10.89 9.21 2.90
N ASN A 50 10.45 9.62 4.08
CA ASN A 50 10.22 11.02 4.42
C ASN A 50 11.54 11.80 4.35
N ASP A 51 12.62 11.20 4.84
CA ASP A 51 13.99 11.65 4.68
C ASP A 51 14.78 10.60 3.87
N PRO A 52 15.06 10.84 2.57
CA PRO A 52 15.81 9.92 1.72
C PRO A 52 17.27 9.75 2.12
N TYR A 53 17.86 10.65 2.91
CA TYR A 53 19.28 10.61 3.28
C TYR A 53 19.52 9.92 4.64
N PHE A 54 18.46 9.73 5.43
CA PHE A 54 18.54 9.03 6.70
C PHE A 54 18.37 7.51 6.51
N THR A 55 19.42 6.75 6.76
CA THR A 55 19.36 5.29 6.82
C THR A 55 19.04 4.83 8.24
N PRO A 56 17.91 4.13 8.48
CA PRO A 56 17.58 3.66 9.81
C PRO A 56 18.59 2.61 10.32
N PRO A 57 19.05 2.70 11.58
CA PRO A 57 19.90 1.68 12.17
C PRO A 57 19.19 0.31 12.25
N ASP A 58 20.00 -0.76 12.29
CA ASP A 58 19.52 -2.14 12.36
C ASP A 58 20.41 -3.01 13.28
N PRO A 59 19.94 -3.40 14.48
CA PRO A 59 18.62 -3.08 15.04
C PRO A 59 18.48 -1.58 15.33
N GLY A 60 17.25 -1.09 15.27
CA GLY A 60 16.92 0.29 15.64
C GLY A 60 16.67 0.45 17.13
N VAL A 61 16.53 1.69 17.59
CA VAL A 61 16.11 2.02 18.96
C VAL A 61 15.07 3.14 18.96
N LEU A 62 14.15 3.09 19.92
CA LEU A 62 13.24 4.20 20.24
C LEU A 62 13.66 4.81 21.58
N PRO A 63 14.29 6.01 21.59
CA PRO A 63 14.63 6.69 22.83
C PRO A 63 13.34 7.15 23.52
N THR A 64 13.18 6.72 24.77
CA THR A 64 12.08 7.12 25.65
C THR A 64 12.63 8.14 26.62
N LEU A 65 12.18 9.39 26.49
CA LEU A 65 12.61 10.52 27.32
C LEU A 65 11.54 10.86 28.35
N ASN A 66 11.96 11.39 29.49
CA ASN A 66 11.06 12.00 30.47
C ASN A 66 10.46 13.28 29.86
N GLY A 67 9.13 13.34 29.76
CA GLY A 67 8.45 14.49 29.14
C GLY A 67 8.59 15.83 29.89
N LYS A 68 8.99 15.80 31.17
CA LYS A 68 9.21 17.00 31.99
C LYS A 68 10.69 17.43 31.99
N THR A 69 11.62 16.50 32.15
CA THR A 69 13.05 16.81 32.33
C THR A 69 13.87 16.67 31.04
N GLY A 70 13.37 15.93 30.04
CA GLY A 70 14.11 15.58 28.83
C GLY A 70 15.15 14.47 29.02
N GLU A 71 15.31 13.94 30.24
CA GLU A 71 16.29 12.89 30.54
C GLU A 71 15.91 11.57 29.86
N LEU A 72 16.91 10.86 29.35
CA LEU A 72 16.73 9.52 28.78
C LEU A 72 16.34 8.53 29.88
N LEU A 73 15.14 7.96 29.75
CA LEU A 73 14.65 6.92 30.66
C LEU A 73 15.10 5.54 30.18
N LYS A 74 14.95 5.27 28.87
CA LYS A 74 15.25 3.96 28.29
C LYS A 74 15.36 4.01 26.77
N GLU A 75 16.21 3.16 26.21
CA GLU A 75 16.19 2.83 24.79
C GLU A 75 15.38 1.54 24.59
N ILE A 76 14.27 1.63 23.85
CA ILE A 76 13.46 0.45 23.51
C ILE A 76 14.03 -0.16 22.22
N PRO A 77 14.47 -1.43 22.22
CA PRO A 77 14.95 -2.09 21.02
C PRO A 77 13.85 -2.18 19.95
N LEU A 78 14.21 -1.87 18.71
CA LEU A 78 13.34 -1.99 17.55
C LEU A 78 14.06 -2.78 16.44
N LEU A 79 13.28 -3.37 15.53
CA LEU A 79 13.82 -3.78 14.24
C LEU A 79 14.02 -2.55 13.36
N ARG A 80 14.78 -2.69 12.27
CA ARG A 80 14.86 -1.65 11.23
C ARG A 80 13.48 -1.13 10.86
N MET A 81 13.34 0.19 10.81
CA MET A 81 12.06 0.86 10.53
C MET A 81 12.25 1.97 9.50
N PHE A 82 11.60 1.87 8.35
CA PHE A 82 11.54 2.96 7.37
C PHE A 82 10.35 3.85 7.65
N ARG A 83 10.57 5.17 7.73
CA ARG A 83 9.49 6.17 7.75
C ARG A 83 9.27 6.68 6.34
N VAL A 84 8.17 6.28 5.72
CA VAL A 84 7.86 6.58 4.31
C VAL A 84 6.69 7.55 4.18
N SER A 85 6.66 8.32 3.09
CA SER A 85 5.44 9.03 2.67
C SER A 85 4.52 8.02 2.02
N ARG A 86 3.25 8.00 2.45
CA ARG A 86 2.25 7.07 1.90
C ARG A 86 2.11 7.22 0.38
N ARG A 87 2.07 8.45 -0.15
CA ARG A 87 2.01 8.72 -1.59
C ARG A 87 3.25 8.23 -2.33
N LYS A 88 4.45 8.52 -1.82
CA LYS A 88 5.70 8.06 -2.46
C LYS A 88 5.76 6.54 -2.48
N PHE A 89 5.41 5.90 -1.36
CA PHE A 89 5.41 4.45 -1.25
C PHE A 89 4.38 3.79 -2.18
N ARG A 90 3.15 4.31 -2.26
CA ARG A 90 2.14 3.84 -3.22
C ARG A 90 2.59 4.02 -4.67
N SER A 91 3.25 5.14 -4.98
CA SER A 91 3.81 5.38 -6.32
C SER A 91 4.88 4.36 -6.67
N LEU A 92 5.81 4.06 -5.75
CA LEU A 92 6.85 3.04 -5.94
C LEU A 92 6.24 1.66 -6.16
N CYS A 93 5.25 1.26 -5.35
CA CYS A 93 4.61 -0.06 -5.46
C CYS A 93 3.72 -0.21 -6.71
N ALA A 94 3.33 0.89 -7.36
CA ALA A 94 2.54 0.87 -8.58
C ALA A 94 3.40 0.66 -9.84
N GLU A 95 4.73 0.78 -9.73
CA GLU A 95 5.63 0.57 -10.86
C GLU A 95 5.60 -0.90 -11.31
N GLY A 96 5.41 -1.13 -12.61
CA GLY A 96 5.46 -2.46 -13.20
C GLY A 96 4.19 -3.32 -13.00
N ILE A 97 3.10 -2.75 -12.46
CA ILE A 97 1.79 -3.41 -12.40
C ILE A 97 0.74 -2.65 -13.20
N SER A 98 -0.29 -3.36 -13.69
CA SER A 98 -1.41 -2.76 -14.41
C SER A 98 -2.40 -2.16 -13.41
N VAL A 99 -2.51 -0.82 -13.40
CA VAL A 99 -3.46 -0.09 -12.56
C VAL A 99 -4.32 0.84 -13.41
N GLU A 100 -5.63 0.63 -13.34
CA GLU A 100 -6.66 1.45 -13.98
C GLU A 100 -7.24 2.41 -12.92
N TYR A 101 -6.91 3.69 -13.05
CA TYR A 101 -7.31 4.75 -12.11
C TYR A 101 -8.67 5.37 -12.47
N GLY A 102 -9.29 6.06 -11.50
CA GLY A 102 -10.63 6.64 -11.65
C GLY A 102 -11.75 5.61 -11.68
N LYS A 103 -11.49 4.37 -11.25
CA LYS A 103 -12.41 3.24 -11.29
C LYS A 103 -13.03 2.98 -9.92
N SER A 104 -14.16 3.62 -9.67
CA SER A 104 -14.98 3.33 -8.48
C SER A 104 -15.92 2.17 -8.76
N LEU A 105 -15.80 1.07 -8.01
CA LEU A 105 -16.68 -0.09 -8.13
C LEU A 105 -18.10 0.30 -7.74
N LYS A 106 -19.07 -0.02 -8.61
CA LYS A 106 -20.49 0.24 -8.41
C LYS A 106 -21.26 -1.04 -8.12
N ASP A 107 -20.98 -2.11 -8.87
CA ASP A 107 -21.70 -3.38 -8.75
C ASP A 107 -20.81 -4.56 -9.16
N VAL A 108 -21.21 -5.76 -8.78
CA VAL A 108 -20.55 -7.01 -9.15
C VAL A 108 -21.60 -8.00 -9.65
N VAL A 109 -21.41 -8.49 -10.88
CA VAL A 109 -22.31 -9.47 -11.50
C VAL A 109 -21.58 -10.80 -11.64
N TYR A 110 -22.19 -11.87 -11.14
CA TYR A 110 -21.69 -13.23 -11.26
C TYR A 110 -22.38 -13.93 -12.42
N ASP A 111 -21.60 -14.66 -13.22
CA ASP A 111 -22.09 -15.54 -14.28
C ASP A 111 -21.59 -16.96 -13.97
N ASP A 112 -22.43 -17.70 -13.24
CA ASP A 112 -22.14 -19.05 -12.76
C ASP A 112 -21.99 -20.05 -13.92
N ASP A 113 -22.67 -19.80 -15.06
CA ASP A 113 -22.59 -20.66 -16.24
C ASP A 113 -21.22 -20.54 -16.93
N LYS A 114 -20.60 -19.35 -16.88
CA LYS A 114 -19.29 -19.09 -17.47
C LYS A 114 -18.13 -19.11 -16.47
N ASP A 115 -18.41 -19.29 -15.18
CA ASP A 115 -17.44 -19.20 -14.09
C ASP A 115 -16.66 -17.85 -14.12
N THR A 116 -17.41 -16.76 -14.31
CA THR A 116 -16.83 -15.41 -14.38
C THR A 116 -17.50 -14.43 -13.43
N VAL A 117 -16.75 -13.40 -13.06
CA VAL A 117 -17.20 -12.25 -12.29
C VAL A 117 -16.95 -10.97 -13.08
N THR A 118 -17.96 -10.11 -13.15
CA THR A 118 -17.90 -8.82 -13.83
C THR A 118 -17.95 -7.69 -12.80
N ALA A 119 -16.91 -6.87 -12.75
CA ALA A 119 -16.90 -5.61 -12.03
C ALA A 119 -17.54 -4.52 -12.89
N VAL A 120 -18.55 -3.85 -12.36
CA VAL A 120 -19.21 -2.70 -13.00
C VAL A 120 -18.81 -1.44 -12.26
N PHE A 121 -18.31 -0.43 -12.99
CA PHE A 121 -17.82 0.82 -12.40
C PHE A 121 -18.83 1.96 -12.55
N THR A 122 -18.63 3.04 -11.78
CA THR A 122 -19.53 4.21 -11.79
C THR A 122 -19.56 4.95 -13.13
N ASP A 123 -18.49 4.86 -13.92
CA ASP A 123 -18.40 5.40 -15.28
C ASP A 123 -19.09 4.50 -16.34
N SER A 124 -19.78 3.44 -15.90
CA SER A 124 -20.43 2.42 -16.73
C SER A 124 -19.48 1.50 -17.49
N SER A 125 -18.16 1.65 -17.33
CA SER A 125 -17.20 0.66 -17.82
C SER A 125 -17.28 -0.63 -17.01
N GLN A 126 -16.79 -1.72 -17.58
CA GLN A 126 -16.84 -3.05 -16.98
C GLN A 126 -15.52 -3.79 -17.18
N ALA A 127 -15.19 -4.68 -16.25
CA ALA A 127 -14.08 -5.61 -16.37
C ALA A 127 -14.52 -7.02 -15.97
N VAL A 128 -14.15 -8.01 -16.77
CA VAL A 128 -14.50 -9.42 -16.55
C VAL A 128 -13.25 -10.19 -16.15
N GLY A 129 -13.38 -11.07 -15.16
CA GLY A 129 -12.32 -11.99 -14.74
C GLY A 129 -12.89 -13.25 -14.10
N SER A 130 -12.01 -14.16 -13.68
CA SER A 130 -12.38 -15.38 -12.93
C SER A 130 -12.29 -15.20 -11.42
N LEU A 131 -11.60 -14.15 -10.94
CA LEU A 131 -11.46 -13.85 -9.53
C LEU A 131 -11.51 -12.34 -9.30
N LEU A 132 -12.35 -11.91 -8.37
CA LEU A 132 -12.42 -10.52 -7.90
C LEU A 132 -12.05 -10.47 -6.42
N ARG A 133 -11.06 -9.64 -6.08
CA ARG A 133 -10.66 -9.39 -4.69
C ARG A 133 -10.83 -7.93 -4.34
N ALA A 134 -11.79 -7.67 -3.46
CA ALA A 134 -12.04 -6.34 -2.90
C ALA A 134 -10.97 -5.98 -1.85
N ILE A 135 -10.26 -4.87 -2.06
CA ILE A 135 -9.29 -4.31 -1.11
C ILE A 135 -9.65 -2.84 -0.89
N PHE A 136 -10.59 -2.59 0.02
CA PHE A 136 -11.07 -1.25 0.34
C PHE A 136 -10.91 -0.98 1.83
N SER A 137 -10.59 0.27 2.20
CA SER A 137 -10.60 0.71 3.60
C SER A 137 -11.96 1.32 3.93
N GLY A 138 -12.89 0.53 4.48
CA GLY A 138 -14.23 0.99 4.91
C GLY A 138 -15.38 0.07 4.50
N GLU A 139 -16.57 0.29 5.08
CA GLU A 139 -17.81 -0.45 4.81
C GLU A 139 -18.32 -0.20 3.38
N LEU A 140 -17.95 -1.04 2.42
CA LEU A 140 -18.69 -1.11 1.14
C LEU A 140 -19.15 -2.52 0.76
N MET A 141 -18.80 -3.55 1.53
CA MET A 141 -19.26 -4.92 1.28
C MET A 141 -19.98 -5.48 2.52
N ARG A 142 -21.03 -4.78 2.97
CA ARG A 142 -22.02 -5.32 3.90
C ARG A 142 -23.26 -5.76 3.11
N LYS A 143 -23.06 -6.66 2.16
CA LYS A 143 -24.10 -7.52 1.59
C LYS A 143 -23.45 -8.87 1.26
N VAL A 144 -23.42 -9.72 2.28
CA VAL A 144 -23.47 -11.17 2.15
C VAL A 144 -24.67 -11.60 2.98
#